data_AF-A0A413PBL6-F1
#
_entry.id   AF-A0A413PBL6-F1
#
_cell.length_a   1.000
_cell.length_b   1.000
_cell.length_c   1.000
_cell.angle_alpha   90.00
_cell.angle_beta   90.00
_cell.angle_gamma   90.00
#
_symmetry.space_group_name_H-M   'P 1'
#
loop_
_entity.id
_entity.type
_entity.pdbx_description
1 polymer ?
#
loop_
_entity_poly.entity_id
_entity_poly.type
_entity_poly.pdbx_seq_one_letter_code
_entity_poly.pdbx_strand_id
1 'polypeptide(L)'
;MNDSSCIFEIIYNTMQQSHNTMSIKTLCAMAGVSRSGYYAWLNAAPARAQREQQDRDDFEQILTAYKMHGYSKGAKGIYMALLHMDPPVVMNLKKIRRLMDKFNLSCPYRGPNPYRRMAKALKTSSVADNLLQREFEAYGPRIVLLTDITYLPYNGTFAYLSTVLDAFTKQILSYVLSPSLEVDFVLETINKLVEYHGVSLHAETIIHSDQGCHYTSHKFINILYDKKLRQSMSRKGNCWDNAPQESFFGHMKDHIKPELAECTSFADVQVIIDNYIDYYNNRRYQWHLARLSPNEFYKFVTTGKYPLDIPNVPAMPAIKKDPKELGASAVDIDDNK
;
A
#
# COMPACT_ATOMS: atom_id res chain seq x y z
N MET A 1 30.93 3.91 8.16
CA MET A 1 32.29 3.71 7.64
C MET A 1 33.04 2.84 8.64
N ASN A 2 33.89 1.91 8.20
CA ASN A 2 34.69 1.07 9.11
C ASN A 2 35.82 1.94 9.70
N ASP A 3 36.02 1.93 11.02
CA ASP A 3 36.97 2.83 11.72
C ASP A 3 38.39 2.80 11.13
N SER A 4 38.84 1.62 10.70
CA SER A 4 40.16 1.46 10.07
C SER A 4 40.31 2.15 8.71
N SER A 5 39.22 2.31 7.94
CA SER A 5 39.30 3.00 6.63
C SER A 5 39.46 4.51 6.80
N CYS A 6 38.86 5.09 7.83
CA CYS A 6 39.05 6.51 8.18
C CYS A 6 40.50 6.78 8.57
N ILE A 7 41.09 5.87 9.37
CA ILE A 7 42.50 5.94 9.78
C ILE A 7 43.43 5.89 8.55
N PHE A 8 43.21 4.97 7.61
CA PHE A 8 44.03 4.88 6.39
C PHE A 8 43.90 6.11 5.49
N GLU A 9 42.71 6.72 5.42
CA GLU A 9 42.47 7.95 4.66
C GLU A 9 43.20 9.15 5.27
N ILE A 10 43.20 9.28 6.60
CA ILE A 10 43.99 10.29 7.32
C ILE A 10 45.48 10.10 7.03
N ILE A 11 45.99 8.87 7.15
CA ILE A 11 47.41 8.56 6.84
C ILE A 11 47.74 8.94 5.39
N TYR A 12 46.88 8.59 4.43
CA TYR A 12 47.07 8.95 3.02
C TYR A 12 47.12 10.47 2.82
N ASN A 13 46.19 11.22 3.40
CA ASN A 13 46.14 12.68 3.29
C ASN A 13 47.35 13.34 3.95
N THR A 14 47.78 12.87 5.14
CA THR A 14 48.99 13.36 5.81
C THR A 14 50.25 13.12 4.96
N MET A 15 50.32 11.99 4.24
CA MET A 15 51.45 11.72 3.32
C MET A 15 51.52 12.69 2.14
N GLN A 16 50.40 13.32 1.75
CA GLN A 16 50.34 14.29 0.65
C GLN A 16 50.64 15.73 1.10
N GLN A 17 50.79 15.98 2.41
CA GLN A 17 51.11 17.32 2.93
C GLN A 17 52.60 17.63 2.77
N SER A 18 52.92 18.82 2.27
CA SER A 18 54.29 19.30 1.99
C SER A 18 55.23 19.33 3.20
N HIS A 19 54.67 19.39 4.42
CA HIS A 19 55.44 19.48 5.67
C HIS A 19 55.56 18.14 6.40
N ASN A 20 55.06 17.04 5.82
CA ASN A 20 55.12 15.74 6.47
C ASN A 20 56.55 15.16 6.44
N THR A 21 57.13 14.95 7.62
CA THR A 21 58.44 14.31 7.80
C THR A 21 58.33 12.85 8.24
N MET A 22 57.12 12.34 8.45
CA MET A 22 56.87 11.02 9.03
C MET A 22 56.72 9.95 7.95
N SER A 23 57.34 8.79 8.18
CA SER A 23 57.18 7.63 7.30
C SER A 23 55.82 6.95 7.48
N ILE A 24 55.34 6.25 6.45
CA ILE A 24 54.12 5.41 6.52
C ILE A 24 54.21 4.41 7.69
N LYS A 25 55.41 3.88 7.99
CA LYS A 25 55.63 2.97 9.13
C LYS A 25 55.32 3.66 10.46
N THR A 26 55.76 4.90 10.63
CA THR A 26 55.55 5.68 11.85
C THR A 26 54.08 6.05 12.01
N LEU A 27 53.44 6.52 10.94
CA LEU A 27 52.02 6.89 10.95
C LEU A 27 51.11 5.68 11.23
N CYS A 28 51.38 4.53 10.61
CA CYS A 28 50.64 3.29 10.88
C CYS A 28 50.81 2.83 12.34
N ALA A 29 52.04 2.90 12.88
CA ALA A 29 52.31 2.52 14.27
C ALA A 29 51.59 3.44 15.27
N MET A 30 51.60 4.75 15.04
CA MET A 30 50.89 5.71 15.90
C MET A 30 49.38 5.51 15.89
N ALA A 31 48.82 5.16 14.73
CA ALA A 31 47.38 4.94 14.59
C ALA A 31 46.93 3.51 14.92
N GLY A 32 47.85 2.62 15.35
CA GLY A 32 47.53 1.25 15.75
C GLY A 32 47.10 0.33 14.59
N VAL A 33 47.51 0.63 13.34
CA VAL A 33 47.14 -0.14 12.15
C VAL A 33 48.35 -0.76 11.46
N SER A 34 48.14 -1.84 10.70
CA SER A 34 49.23 -2.51 9.99
C SER A 34 49.59 -1.82 8.66
N ARG A 35 50.88 -1.81 8.33
CA ARG A 35 51.37 -1.33 7.02
C ARG A 35 50.79 -2.13 5.85
N SER A 36 50.67 -3.45 6.00
CA SER A 36 50.08 -4.31 4.96
C SER A 36 48.61 -3.97 4.74
N GLY A 37 47.87 -3.62 5.79
CA GLY A 37 46.50 -3.10 5.70
C GLY A 37 46.41 -1.79 4.94
N TYR A 38 47.33 -0.85 5.18
CA TYR A 38 47.40 0.42 4.46
C TYR A 38 47.63 0.22 2.95
N TYR A 39 48.62 -0.60 2.56
CA TYR A 39 48.88 -0.86 1.14
C TYR A 39 47.75 -1.67 0.48
N ALA A 40 47.12 -2.61 1.19
CA ALA A 40 45.92 -3.29 0.71
C ALA A 40 44.76 -2.31 0.46
N TRP A 41 44.56 -1.36 1.37
CA TRP A 41 43.56 -0.29 1.22
C TRP A 41 43.85 0.62 0.03
N LEU A 42 45.12 0.96 -0.21
CA LEU A 42 45.57 1.78 -1.34
C LEU A 42 45.39 1.04 -2.68
N ASN A 43 45.80 -0.23 -2.76
CA ASN A 43 45.60 -1.07 -3.94
C ASN A 43 44.11 -1.31 -4.25
N ALA A 44 43.26 -1.33 -3.21
CA ALA A 44 41.82 -1.45 -3.38
C ALA A 44 41.13 -0.12 -3.78
N ALA A 45 41.85 1.01 -3.88
CA ALA A 45 41.25 2.32 -4.17
C ALA A 45 40.46 2.36 -5.50
N PRO A 46 40.95 1.83 -6.64
CA PRO A 46 40.17 1.80 -7.88
C PRO A 46 38.86 1.00 -7.73
N ALA A 47 38.93 -0.16 -7.09
CA ALA A 47 37.75 -1.01 -6.84
C ALA A 47 36.77 -0.37 -5.83
N ARG A 48 37.24 0.47 -4.90
CA ARG A 48 36.39 1.26 -4.01
C ARG A 48 35.71 2.40 -4.77
N ALA A 49 36.44 3.12 -5.61
CA ALA A 49 35.90 4.20 -6.44
C ALA A 49 34.84 3.66 -7.42
N GLN A 50 35.07 2.53 -8.07
CA GLN A 50 34.09 1.89 -8.95
C GLN A 50 32.81 1.49 -8.19
N ARG A 51 32.94 0.93 -6.98
CA ARG A 51 31.78 0.62 -6.13
C ARG A 51 31.02 1.87 -5.69
N GLU A 52 31.73 2.96 -5.42
CA GLU A 52 31.12 4.24 -5.06
C GLU A 52 30.33 4.82 -6.24
N GLN A 53 30.88 4.73 -7.45
CA GLN A 53 30.19 5.15 -8.67
C GLN A 53 28.94 4.30 -8.91
N GLN A 54 29.06 2.98 -8.83
CA GLN A 54 27.92 2.07 -8.97
C GLN A 54 26.82 2.37 -7.94
N ASP A 55 27.20 2.63 -6.67
CA ASP A 55 26.26 3.02 -5.62
C ASP A 55 25.51 4.32 -5.95
N ARG A 56 26.16 5.28 -6.62
CA ARG A 56 25.51 6.53 -7.09
C ARG A 56 24.54 6.24 -8.23
N ASP A 57 24.96 5.45 -9.22
CA ASP A 57 24.13 5.09 -10.37
C ASP A 57 22.88 4.29 -9.94
N ASP A 58 23.04 3.39 -8.97
CA ASP A 58 21.93 2.66 -8.35
C ASP A 58 21.02 3.59 -7.53
N PHE A 59 21.60 4.59 -6.86
CA PHE A 59 20.83 5.55 -6.08
C PHE A 59 19.98 6.47 -6.97
N GLU A 60 20.46 6.85 -8.15
CA GLU A 60 19.65 7.62 -9.12
C GLU A 60 18.41 6.83 -9.59
N GLN A 61 18.53 5.51 -9.77
CA GLN A 61 17.38 4.64 -10.05
C GLN A 61 16.42 4.59 -8.85
N ILE A 62 16.95 4.47 -7.62
CA ILE A 62 16.15 4.55 -6.39
C ILE A 62 15.42 5.89 -6.29
N LEU A 63 16.07 7.00 -6.63
CA LEU A 63 15.49 8.33 -6.56
C LEU A 63 14.37 8.51 -7.59
N THR A 64 14.57 7.99 -8.79
CA THR A 64 13.53 7.95 -9.84
C THR A 64 12.31 7.15 -9.35
N ALA A 65 12.54 5.95 -8.82
CA ALA A 65 11.49 5.09 -8.26
C ALA A 65 10.77 5.73 -7.05
N TYR A 66 11.52 6.46 -6.21
CA TYR A 66 10.97 7.18 -5.06
C TYR A 66 10.01 8.28 -5.50
N LYS A 67 10.40 9.09 -6.49
CA LYS A 67 9.59 10.22 -7.01
C LYS A 67 8.41 9.81 -7.89
N MET A 68 8.45 8.60 -8.45
CA MET A 68 7.41 8.06 -9.34
C MET A 68 6.00 8.24 -8.75
N HIS A 69 5.06 8.84 -9.49
CA HIS A 69 3.66 9.05 -9.05
C HIS A 69 3.45 9.92 -7.80
N GLY A 70 4.44 10.66 -7.30
CA GLY A 70 4.22 11.73 -6.31
C GLY A 70 3.97 11.33 -4.85
N TYR A 71 3.75 10.05 -4.53
CA TYR A 71 3.53 9.58 -3.16
C TYR A 71 4.81 9.07 -2.47
N SER A 72 4.95 9.32 -1.17
CA SER A 72 6.07 8.84 -0.36
C SER A 72 6.19 7.32 -0.37
N LYS A 73 7.41 6.78 -0.56
CA LYS A 73 7.68 5.34 -0.62
C LYS A 73 8.83 4.95 0.29
N GLY A 74 8.61 3.94 1.13
CA GLY A 74 9.69 3.23 1.80
C GLY A 74 10.41 2.25 0.87
N ALA A 75 11.44 1.58 1.37
CA ALA A 75 12.26 0.62 0.61
C ALA A 75 11.45 -0.46 -0.15
N LYS A 76 10.35 -0.97 0.43
CA LYS A 76 9.46 -1.92 -0.27
C LYS A 76 8.73 -1.28 -1.46
N GLY A 77 8.25 -0.05 -1.29
CA GLY A 77 7.58 0.70 -2.35
C GLY A 77 8.54 1.05 -3.49
N ILE A 78 9.76 1.48 -3.16
CA ILE A 78 10.83 1.72 -4.12
C ILE A 78 11.14 0.44 -4.91
N TYR A 79 11.31 -0.69 -4.22
CA TYR A 79 11.55 -1.97 -4.88
C TYR A 79 10.45 -2.32 -5.89
N MET A 80 9.18 -2.20 -5.50
CA MET A 80 8.07 -2.49 -6.42
C MET A 80 8.04 -1.50 -7.59
N ALA A 81 8.30 -0.22 -7.35
CA ALA A 81 8.40 0.78 -8.43
C ALA A 81 9.56 0.49 -9.40
N LEU A 82 10.71 0.01 -8.91
CA LEU A 82 11.83 -0.44 -9.76
C LEU A 82 11.44 -1.62 -10.65
N LEU A 83 10.63 -2.57 -10.15
CA LEU A 83 10.13 -3.69 -10.97
C LEU A 83 9.18 -3.24 -12.10
N HIS A 84 8.54 -2.08 -11.97
CA HIS A 84 7.61 -1.53 -12.97
C HIS A 84 8.27 -0.46 -13.85
N MET A 85 9.60 -0.32 -13.80
CA MET A 85 10.34 0.44 -14.80
C MET A 85 10.42 -0.33 -16.11
N ASP A 86 10.73 0.38 -17.19
CA ASP A 86 11.01 -0.19 -18.50
C ASP A 86 12.46 0.14 -18.91
N PRO A 87 13.39 -0.84 -18.89
CA PRO A 87 13.21 -2.24 -18.47
C PRO A 87 13.09 -2.41 -16.94
N PRO A 88 12.53 -3.53 -16.44
CA PRO A 88 12.43 -3.81 -15.01
C PRO A 88 13.79 -3.88 -14.30
N VAL A 89 13.90 -3.21 -13.15
CA VAL A 89 15.13 -3.19 -12.34
C VAL A 89 14.97 -4.06 -11.10
N VAL A 90 15.72 -5.15 -11.02
CA VAL A 90 15.74 -6.05 -9.86
C VAL A 90 16.88 -5.68 -8.92
N MET A 91 16.58 -4.90 -7.89
CA MET A 91 17.55 -4.51 -6.86
C MET A 91 17.26 -5.18 -5.50
N ASN A 92 18.28 -5.70 -4.84
CA ASN A 92 18.12 -6.33 -3.54
C ASN A 92 17.61 -5.34 -2.48
N LEU A 93 16.60 -5.73 -1.70
CA LEU A 93 16.00 -4.89 -0.67
C LEU A 93 17.00 -4.39 0.40
N LYS A 94 18.04 -5.16 0.72
CA LYS A 94 19.13 -4.75 1.62
C LYS A 94 20.00 -3.67 0.98
N LYS A 95 20.25 -3.77 -0.34
CA LYS A 95 20.99 -2.76 -1.11
C LYS A 95 20.21 -1.45 -1.16
N ILE A 96 18.91 -1.50 -1.44
CA ILE A 96 18.02 -0.32 -1.43
C ILE A 96 18.10 0.38 -0.08
N ARG A 97 17.89 -0.34 1.04
CA ARG A 97 17.98 0.25 2.39
C ARG A 97 19.35 0.87 2.66
N ARG A 98 20.43 0.14 2.38
CA ARG A 98 21.80 0.64 2.55
C ARG A 98 22.04 1.93 1.78
N LEU A 99 21.57 2.03 0.53
CA LEU A 99 21.74 3.23 -0.30
C LEU A 99 20.85 4.39 0.19
N MET A 100 19.61 4.10 0.60
CA MET A 100 18.75 5.09 1.26
C MET A 100 19.44 5.69 2.49
N ASP A 101 20.00 4.85 3.36
CA ASP A 101 20.71 5.29 4.56
C ASP A 101 21.99 6.06 4.20
N LYS A 102 22.77 5.57 3.23
CA LYS A 102 24.02 6.21 2.77
C LYS A 102 23.81 7.63 2.22
N PHE A 103 22.73 7.84 1.49
CA PHE A 103 22.42 9.12 0.83
C PHE A 103 21.31 9.91 1.54
N ASN A 104 20.97 9.55 2.79
CA ASN A 104 20.00 10.24 3.65
C ASN A 104 18.59 10.37 3.05
N LEU A 105 18.15 9.39 2.24
CA LEU A 105 16.79 9.32 1.73
C LEU A 105 15.89 8.60 2.73
N SER A 106 14.96 9.33 3.35
CA SER A 106 14.03 8.77 4.34
C SER A 106 12.58 8.88 3.87
N CYS A 107 11.74 7.97 4.38
CA CYS A 107 10.28 8.00 4.18
C CYS A 107 9.61 8.15 5.55
N PRO A 108 8.64 9.07 5.70
CA PRO A 108 7.90 9.19 6.95
C PRO A 108 7.22 7.86 7.30
N TYR A 109 7.40 7.41 8.55
CA TYR A 109 6.81 6.18 9.06
C TYR A 109 5.44 6.46 9.69
N ARG A 110 4.43 5.65 9.35
CA ARG A 110 3.15 5.64 10.06
C ARG A 110 3.32 4.94 11.42
N GLY A 111 3.53 5.73 12.46
CA GLY A 111 3.49 5.23 13.84
C GLY A 111 2.11 4.63 14.18
N PRO A 112 2.04 3.50 14.91
CA PRO A 112 0.77 3.03 15.45
C PRO A 112 0.19 4.12 16.37
N ASN A 113 -1.05 4.53 16.12
CA ASN A 113 -1.71 5.56 16.93
C ASN A 113 -1.78 5.07 18.39
N PRO A 114 -1.15 5.79 19.35
CA PRO A 114 -1.09 5.39 20.76
C PRO A 114 -2.47 5.15 21.37
N TYR A 115 -3.47 5.97 21.01
CA TYR A 115 -4.84 5.86 21.51
C TYR A 115 -5.53 4.58 21.03
N ARG A 116 -5.37 4.22 19.75
CA ARG A 116 -5.87 2.93 19.22
C ARG A 116 -5.19 1.74 19.90
N ARG A 117 -3.90 1.86 20.25
CA ARG A 117 -3.16 0.82 20.99
C ARG A 117 -3.71 0.63 22.42
N MET A 118 -4.00 1.73 23.13
CA MET A 118 -4.61 1.67 24.46
C MET A 118 -6.03 1.09 24.40
N ALA A 119 -6.86 1.54 23.46
CA ALA A 119 -8.21 1.00 23.28
C ALA A 119 -8.21 -0.50 22.93
N LYS A 120 -7.21 -0.97 22.16
CA LYS A 120 -7.01 -2.39 21.83
C LYS A 120 -6.62 -3.22 23.05
N ALA A 121 -5.85 -2.66 24.00
CA ALA A 121 -5.48 -3.33 25.23
C ALA A 121 -6.65 -3.45 26.23
N LEU A 122 -7.66 -2.56 26.12
CA LEU A 122 -8.82 -2.51 27.02
C LEU A 122 -9.99 -3.41 26.59
N LYS A 123 -10.06 -3.88 25.33
CA LYS A 123 -11.09 -4.84 24.89
C LYS A 123 -10.72 -6.25 25.35
N THR A 124 -11.15 -6.62 26.55
CA THR A 124 -11.19 -7.99 27.06
C THR A 124 -12.26 -8.82 26.34
N SER A 125 -11.98 -10.12 26.28
CA SER A 125 -12.62 -11.19 25.51
C SER A 125 -14.12 -11.37 25.74
N SER A 126 -14.94 -11.05 24.74
CA SER A 126 -16.21 -11.71 24.47
C SER A 126 -16.55 -11.57 22.98
N VAL A 127 -16.04 -12.50 22.17
CA VAL A 127 -16.31 -12.51 20.72
C VAL A 127 -17.29 -13.65 20.46
N ALA A 128 -18.53 -13.30 20.14
CA ALA A 128 -19.49 -14.25 19.59
C ALA A 128 -19.07 -14.70 18.17
N ASP A 129 -19.48 -15.89 17.72
CA ASP A 129 -19.01 -16.60 16.50
C ASP A 129 -19.43 -16.01 15.15
N ASN A 130 -18.49 -15.44 14.39
CA ASN A 130 -18.70 -14.73 13.12
C ASN A 130 -18.94 -15.66 11.90
N LEU A 131 -19.92 -15.35 11.03
CA LEU A 131 -20.24 -16.11 9.80
C LEU A 131 -19.19 -15.97 8.67
N LEU A 132 -18.40 -14.88 8.63
CA LEU A 132 -17.33 -14.70 7.62
C LEU A 132 -15.94 -15.10 8.12
N GLN A 133 -15.80 -15.44 9.41
CA GLN A 133 -14.55 -15.84 10.10
C GLN A 133 -13.27 -15.03 9.74
N ARG A 134 -13.40 -13.80 9.22
CA ARG A 134 -12.31 -12.93 8.74
C ARG A 134 -11.55 -13.45 7.51
N GLU A 135 -12.15 -14.32 6.72
CA GLU A 135 -11.55 -14.93 5.53
C GLU A 135 -11.95 -14.23 4.23
N PHE A 136 -11.89 -12.89 4.22
CA PHE A 136 -12.33 -12.06 3.09
C PHE A 136 -11.61 -12.35 1.76
N GLU A 137 -10.39 -12.86 1.83
CA GLU A 137 -9.53 -13.17 0.68
C GLU A 137 -9.61 -14.64 0.25
N ALA A 138 -10.49 -15.46 0.83
CA ALA A 138 -10.49 -16.90 0.57
C ALA A 138 -11.20 -17.32 -0.73
N TYR A 139 -12.14 -16.50 -1.22
CA TYR A 139 -13.11 -16.88 -2.26
C TYR A 139 -12.76 -16.41 -3.67
N GLY A 140 -11.64 -15.70 -3.84
CA GLY A 140 -11.22 -15.17 -5.15
C GLY A 140 -11.85 -13.82 -5.50
N PRO A 141 -11.55 -13.30 -6.72
CA PRO A 141 -11.97 -11.96 -7.15
C PRO A 141 -13.49 -11.87 -7.30
N ARG A 142 -14.05 -10.68 -7.08
CA ARG A 142 -15.50 -10.36 -7.28
C ARG A 142 -16.50 -11.09 -6.38
N ILE A 143 -16.07 -11.90 -5.43
CA ILE A 143 -16.98 -12.63 -4.54
C ILE A 143 -17.33 -11.83 -3.29
N VAL A 144 -16.32 -11.32 -2.58
CA VAL A 144 -16.55 -10.53 -1.36
C VAL A 144 -16.18 -9.08 -1.63
N LEU A 145 -17.19 -8.22 -1.70
CA LEU A 145 -17.03 -6.79 -1.91
C LEU A 145 -17.38 -6.05 -0.62
N LEU A 146 -16.47 -5.22 -0.13
CA LEU A 146 -16.65 -4.43 1.08
C LEU A 146 -17.14 -3.04 0.70
N THR A 147 -18.12 -2.50 1.42
CA THR A 147 -18.57 -1.11 1.25
C THR A 147 -18.55 -0.37 2.57
N ASP A 148 -18.13 0.90 2.52
CA ASP A 148 -18.11 1.78 3.68
C ASP A 148 -18.05 3.25 3.24
N ILE A 149 -18.40 4.16 4.16
CA ILE A 149 -18.36 5.61 3.97
C ILE A 149 -17.19 6.17 4.78
N THR A 150 -16.47 7.13 4.21
CA THR A 150 -15.47 7.90 4.94
C THR A 150 -15.66 9.39 4.80
N TYR A 151 -15.32 10.11 5.87
CA TYR A 151 -15.48 11.55 6.00
C TYR A 151 -14.17 12.23 5.62
N LEU A 152 -14.25 13.23 4.75
CA LEU A 152 -13.12 13.99 4.21
C LEU A 152 -13.29 15.45 4.62
N PRO A 153 -12.61 15.91 5.68
CA PRO A 153 -12.68 17.31 6.08
C PRO A 153 -11.94 18.20 5.08
N TYR A 154 -12.58 19.26 4.61
CA TYR A 154 -11.99 20.29 3.74
C TYR A 154 -12.69 21.63 4.00
N ASN A 155 -11.96 22.74 3.93
CA ASN A 155 -12.50 24.11 4.08
C ASN A 155 -13.57 24.31 5.19
N GLY A 156 -13.35 23.72 6.38
CA GLY A 156 -14.30 23.82 7.51
C GLY A 156 -15.60 23.02 7.38
N THR A 157 -15.76 22.20 6.33
CA THR A 157 -16.89 21.30 6.09
C THR A 157 -16.41 19.86 5.81
N PHE A 158 -17.31 18.97 5.41
CA PHE A 158 -17.00 17.57 5.07
C PHE A 158 -17.56 17.19 3.69
N ALA A 159 -16.78 16.41 2.96
CA ALA A 159 -17.28 15.56 1.89
C ALA A 159 -17.36 14.11 2.39
N TYR A 160 -18.27 13.33 1.82
CA TYR A 160 -18.52 11.95 2.16
C TYR A 160 -18.20 11.07 0.97
N LEU A 161 -17.32 10.10 1.14
CA LEU A 161 -16.93 9.18 0.09
C LEU A 161 -17.44 7.78 0.41
N SER A 162 -18.31 7.25 -0.43
CA SER A 162 -18.67 5.82 -0.42
C SER A 162 -17.79 5.10 -1.43
N THR A 163 -17.31 3.90 -1.08
CA THR A 163 -16.50 3.06 -1.98
C THR A 163 -16.90 1.60 -1.86
N VAL A 164 -16.74 0.86 -2.95
CA VAL A 164 -16.82 -0.61 -3.00
C VAL A 164 -15.44 -1.18 -3.32
N LEU A 165 -14.88 -1.94 -2.38
CA LEU A 165 -13.57 -2.58 -2.48
C LEU A 165 -13.72 -4.10 -2.66
N ASP A 166 -13.08 -4.66 -3.67
CA ASP A 166 -12.92 -6.11 -3.79
C ASP A 166 -11.93 -6.61 -2.74
N ALA A 167 -12.39 -7.48 -1.82
CA ALA A 167 -11.55 -7.91 -0.72
C ALA A 167 -10.36 -8.78 -1.16
N PHE A 168 -10.46 -9.50 -2.27
CA PHE A 168 -9.39 -10.37 -2.77
C PHE A 168 -8.34 -9.57 -3.53
N THR A 169 -8.78 -8.74 -4.48
CA THR A 169 -7.86 -7.98 -5.35
C THR A 169 -7.44 -6.64 -4.78
N LYS A 170 -8.14 -6.18 -3.74
CA LYS A 170 -8.04 -4.82 -3.20
C LYS A 170 -8.35 -3.75 -4.24
N GLN A 171 -9.11 -4.05 -5.29
CA GLN A 171 -9.49 -3.06 -6.28
C GLN A 171 -10.67 -2.23 -5.77
N ILE A 172 -10.62 -0.91 -5.93
CA ILE A 172 -11.80 -0.07 -5.77
C ILE A 172 -12.62 -0.16 -7.05
N LEU A 173 -13.78 -0.80 -6.97
CA LEU A 173 -14.67 -1.06 -8.11
C LEU A 173 -15.64 0.06 -8.38
N SER A 174 -16.01 0.79 -7.34
CA SER A 174 -16.94 1.90 -7.45
C SER A 174 -16.67 2.87 -6.31
N TYR A 175 -16.90 4.15 -6.58
CA TYR A 175 -16.89 5.19 -5.57
C TYR A 175 -17.76 6.37 -5.98
N VAL A 176 -18.33 7.05 -4.99
CA VAL A 176 -19.09 8.29 -5.17
C VAL A 176 -18.75 9.23 -4.03
N LEU A 177 -18.39 10.46 -4.39
CA LEU A 177 -18.21 11.57 -3.46
C LEU A 177 -19.52 12.36 -3.37
N SER A 178 -19.90 12.80 -2.18
CA SER A 178 -21.11 13.57 -1.93
C SER A 178 -20.85 14.72 -0.95
N PRO A 179 -21.48 15.89 -1.14
CA PRO A 179 -21.46 16.97 -0.15
C PRO A 179 -22.45 16.72 1.01
N SER A 180 -23.31 15.70 0.90
CA SER A 180 -24.31 15.34 1.91
C SER A 180 -24.21 13.87 2.32
N LEU A 181 -24.56 13.58 3.57
CA LEU A 181 -24.60 12.22 4.13
C LEU A 181 -25.95 11.52 3.86
N GLU A 182 -26.73 11.95 2.87
CA GLU A 182 -27.96 11.26 2.47
C GLU A 182 -27.69 9.86 1.89
N VAL A 183 -28.68 8.98 1.87
CA VAL A 183 -28.48 7.60 1.37
C VAL A 183 -28.20 7.50 -0.13
N ASP A 184 -28.61 8.50 -0.91
CA ASP A 184 -28.63 8.42 -2.38
C ASP A 184 -27.24 8.19 -2.99
N PHE A 185 -26.16 8.76 -2.44
CA PHE A 185 -24.81 8.53 -2.98
C PHE A 185 -24.29 7.09 -2.74
N VAL A 186 -24.78 6.43 -1.69
CA VAL A 186 -24.47 5.02 -1.42
C VAL A 186 -25.18 4.12 -2.44
N LEU A 187 -26.44 4.42 -2.74
CA LEU A 187 -27.20 3.71 -3.79
C LEU A 187 -26.54 3.91 -5.15
N GLU A 188 -26.11 5.13 -5.45
CA GLU A 188 -25.39 5.47 -6.68
C GLU A 188 -24.07 4.71 -6.79
N THR A 189 -23.37 4.49 -5.68
CA THR A 189 -22.15 3.68 -5.64
C THR A 189 -22.42 2.24 -6.09
N ILE A 190 -23.55 1.66 -5.67
CA ILE A 190 -23.97 0.31 -6.11
C ILE A 190 -24.41 0.31 -7.58
N ASN A 191 -25.11 1.36 -8.04
CA ASN A 191 -25.48 1.48 -9.46
C ASN A 191 -24.24 1.49 -10.35
N LYS A 192 -23.26 2.34 -10.04
CA LYS A 192 -21.98 2.40 -10.77
C LYS A 192 -21.22 1.08 -10.73
N LEU A 193 -21.22 0.38 -9.58
CA LEU A 193 -20.60 -0.94 -9.48
C LEU A 193 -21.18 -1.90 -10.53
N VAL A 194 -22.52 -1.97 -10.62
CA VAL A 194 -23.19 -2.89 -11.56
C VAL A 194 -23.04 -2.41 -13.00
N GLU A 195 -23.08 -1.10 -13.24
CA GLU A 195 -22.86 -0.51 -14.57
C GLU A 195 -21.48 -0.88 -15.14
N TYR A 196 -20.41 -0.66 -14.37
CA TYR A 196 -19.04 -0.87 -14.85
C TYR A 196 -18.54 -2.32 -14.72
N HIS A 197 -19.06 -3.08 -13.76
CA HIS A 197 -18.53 -4.40 -13.42
C HIS A 197 -19.56 -5.53 -13.40
N GLY A 198 -20.84 -5.27 -13.68
CA GLY A 198 -21.93 -6.25 -13.56
C GLY A 198 -21.70 -7.55 -14.32
N VAL A 199 -21.07 -7.49 -15.51
CA VAL A 199 -20.72 -8.68 -16.31
C VAL A 199 -19.72 -9.61 -15.59
N SER A 200 -18.87 -9.05 -14.73
CA SER A 200 -17.86 -9.79 -13.96
C SER A 200 -18.34 -10.19 -12.56
N LEU A 201 -19.55 -9.80 -12.15
CA LEU A 201 -20.12 -10.19 -10.87
C LEU A 201 -20.79 -11.56 -10.97
N HIS A 202 -20.84 -12.26 -9.84
CA HIS A 202 -21.41 -13.59 -9.71
C HIS A 202 -22.69 -13.54 -8.89
N ALA A 203 -23.53 -14.58 -9.01
CA ALA A 203 -24.73 -14.69 -8.17
C ALA A 203 -24.37 -14.83 -6.68
N GLU A 204 -23.18 -15.36 -6.40
CA GLU A 204 -22.60 -15.50 -5.07
C GLU A 204 -21.91 -14.22 -4.57
N THR A 205 -21.86 -13.14 -5.38
CA THR A 205 -21.24 -11.88 -4.95
C THR A 205 -21.99 -11.29 -3.75
N ILE A 206 -21.23 -11.01 -2.70
CA ILE A 206 -21.70 -10.40 -1.47
C ILE A 206 -21.20 -8.96 -1.37
N ILE A 207 -22.11 -8.05 -1.03
CA ILE A 207 -21.80 -6.72 -0.52
C ILE A 207 -21.80 -6.78 1.00
N HIS A 208 -20.62 -6.66 1.60
CA HIS A 208 -20.42 -6.63 3.04
C HIS A 208 -20.26 -5.20 3.54
N SER A 209 -21.08 -4.79 4.50
CA SER A 209 -21.03 -3.46 5.13
C SER A 209 -21.02 -3.56 6.65
N ASP A 210 -20.86 -2.42 7.33
CA ASP A 210 -21.25 -2.33 8.73
C ASP A 210 -22.79 -2.20 8.89
N GLN A 211 -23.25 -2.14 10.14
CA GLN A 211 -24.65 -1.92 10.49
C GLN A 211 -25.00 -0.41 10.57
N GLY A 212 -24.36 0.44 9.77
CA GLY A 212 -24.67 1.86 9.68
C GLY A 212 -26.08 2.11 9.11
N CYS A 213 -26.68 3.26 9.46
CA CYS A 213 -28.06 3.59 9.08
C CYS A 213 -28.31 3.57 7.57
N HIS A 214 -27.30 3.93 6.76
CA HIS A 214 -27.38 3.85 5.29
C HIS A 214 -27.58 2.42 4.80
N TYR A 215 -26.80 1.48 5.36
CA TYR A 215 -26.78 0.08 4.93
C TYR A 215 -27.91 -0.76 5.49
N THR A 216 -28.53 -0.32 6.59
CA THR A 216 -29.75 -0.92 7.13
C THR A 216 -31.03 -0.34 6.53
N SER A 217 -30.93 0.64 5.62
CA SER A 217 -32.11 1.27 5.02
C SER A 217 -32.83 0.37 4.02
N HIS A 218 -34.15 0.45 3.95
CA HIS A 218 -34.95 -0.28 2.95
C HIS A 218 -34.51 0.01 1.52
N LYS A 219 -34.16 1.28 1.21
CA LYS A 219 -33.66 1.64 -0.13
C LYS A 219 -32.39 0.86 -0.49
N PHE A 220 -31.46 0.70 0.47
CA PHE A 220 -30.21 -0.03 0.24
C PHE A 220 -30.44 -1.54 0.13
N ILE A 221 -31.34 -2.10 0.96
CA ILE A 221 -31.71 -3.52 0.86
C ILE A 221 -32.35 -3.81 -0.50
N ASN A 222 -33.30 -2.98 -0.94
CA ASN A 222 -34.03 -3.16 -2.19
C ASN A 222 -33.11 -3.06 -3.41
N ILE A 223 -32.18 -2.10 -3.45
CA ILE A 223 -31.24 -2.01 -4.58
C ILE A 223 -30.35 -3.25 -4.68
N LEU A 224 -29.89 -3.83 -3.57
CA LEU A 224 -29.11 -5.06 -3.61
C LEU A 224 -29.95 -6.22 -4.13
N TYR A 225 -31.18 -6.35 -3.66
CA TYR A 225 -32.12 -7.36 -4.14
C TYR A 225 -32.38 -7.23 -5.65
N ASP A 226 -32.71 -6.03 -6.13
CA ASP A 226 -32.99 -5.74 -7.55
C ASP A 226 -31.79 -6.05 -8.45
N LYS A 227 -30.58 -5.77 -7.96
CA LYS A 227 -29.32 -6.05 -8.66
C LYS A 227 -28.84 -7.50 -8.49
N LYS A 228 -29.61 -8.35 -7.80
CA LYS A 228 -29.29 -9.76 -7.50
C LYS A 228 -27.96 -9.92 -6.74
N LEU A 229 -27.64 -8.94 -5.90
CA LEU A 229 -26.48 -8.97 -5.02
C LEU A 229 -26.92 -9.38 -3.62
N ARG A 230 -26.04 -10.09 -2.92
CA ARG A 230 -26.33 -10.56 -1.57
C ARG A 230 -25.80 -9.59 -0.54
N GLN A 231 -26.61 -9.23 0.44
CA GLN A 231 -26.14 -8.41 1.55
C GLN A 231 -25.49 -9.27 2.64
N SER A 232 -24.40 -8.77 3.20
CA SER A 232 -23.82 -9.25 4.45
C SER A 232 -23.51 -8.04 5.33
N MET A 233 -23.69 -8.18 6.64
CA MET A 233 -23.37 -7.10 7.58
C MET A 233 -22.49 -7.61 8.71
N SER A 234 -21.56 -6.78 9.16
CA SER A 234 -20.76 -7.05 10.36
C SER A 234 -21.62 -7.06 11.61
N ARG A 235 -21.06 -7.55 12.73
CA ARG A 235 -21.73 -7.47 14.03
C ARG A 235 -21.53 -6.11 14.67
N LYS A 236 -22.55 -5.63 15.38
CA LYS A 236 -22.47 -4.41 16.18
C LYS A 236 -21.24 -4.46 17.11
N GLY A 237 -20.31 -3.52 16.94
CA GLY A 237 -19.10 -3.38 17.76
C GLY A 237 -17.85 -4.15 17.30
N ASN A 238 -17.89 -4.85 16.16
CA ASN A 238 -16.75 -5.61 15.62
C ASN A 238 -16.07 -4.90 14.43
N CYS A 239 -15.12 -4.01 14.72
CA CYS A 239 -14.32 -3.30 13.72
C CYS A 239 -13.41 -4.19 12.85
N TRP A 240 -13.23 -5.47 13.20
CA TRP A 240 -12.37 -6.37 12.42
C TRP A 240 -13.02 -6.83 11.12
N ASP A 241 -14.35 -6.70 11.02
CA ASP A 241 -15.12 -7.22 9.90
C ASP A 241 -15.02 -6.35 8.63
N ASN A 242 -14.38 -5.18 8.73
CA ASN A 242 -14.13 -4.28 7.59
C ASN A 242 -12.66 -3.83 7.49
N ALA A 243 -11.73 -4.61 8.04
CA ALA A 243 -10.32 -4.22 8.17
C ALA A 243 -9.63 -3.84 6.82
N PRO A 244 -9.88 -4.53 5.68
CA PRO A 244 -9.29 -4.11 4.40
C PRO A 244 -9.73 -2.72 3.96
N GLN A 245 -11.00 -2.39 4.16
CA GLN A 245 -11.59 -1.09 3.84
C GLN A 245 -11.04 0.02 4.76
N GLU A 246 -10.96 -0.24 6.06
CA GLU A 246 -10.31 0.68 7.01
C GLU A 246 -8.84 0.94 6.64
N SER A 247 -8.12 -0.10 6.20
CA SER A 247 -6.73 0.02 5.76
C SER A 247 -6.63 0.88 4.50
N PHE A 248 -7.54 0.69 3.54
CA PHE A 248 -7.62 1.51 2.34
C PHE A 248 -7.84 2.99 2.70
N PHE A 249 -8.91 3.32 3.45
CA PHE A 249 -9.18 4.70 3.85
C PHE A 249 -8.05 5.31 4.67
N GLY A 250 -7.42 4.53 5.55
CA GLY A 250 -6.28 4.95 6.32
C GLY A 250 -5.12 5.39 5.44
N HIS A 251 -4.78 4.62 4.41
CA HIS A 251 -3.70 4.97 3.47
C HIS A 251 -4.07 6.12 2.56
N MET A 252 -5.30 6.15 2.06
CA MET A 252 -5.81 7.22 1.22
C MET A 252 -5.72 8.57 1.94
N LYS A 253 -6.31 8.64 3.14
CA LYS A 253 -6.32 9.87 3.92
C LYS A 253 -4.91 10.38 4.21
N ASP A 254 -3.96 9.50 4.54
CA ASP A 254 -2.57 9.92 4.76
C ASP A 254 -1.93 10.53 3.51
N HIS A 255 -2.19 9.95 2.34
CA HIS A 255 -1.63 10.41 1.07
C HIS A 255 -2.24 11.73 0.61
N ILE A 256 -3.57 11.88 0.70
CA ILE A 256 -4.28 13.05 0.19
C ILE A 256 -4.35 14.20 1.21
N LYS A 257 -4.03 13.96 2.49
CA LYS A 257 -4.18 14.96 3.57
C LYS A 257 -3.54 16.32 3.24
N PRO A 258 -2.31 16.39 2.67
CA PRO A 258 -1.72 17.68 2.31
C PRO A 258 -2.54 18.42 1.25
N GLU A 259 -2.96 17.73 0.19
CA GLU A 259 -3.74 18.32 -0.91
C GLU A 259 -5.16 18.71 -0.43
N LEU A 260 -5.77 17.89 0.41
CA LEU A 260 -7.10 18.12 0.96
C LEU A 260 -7.14 19.34 1.90
N ALA A 261 -6.03 19.64 2.58
CA ALA A 261 -5.91 20.81 3.47
C ALA A 261 -5.95 22.14 2.70
N GLU A 262 -5.49 22.15 1.45
CA GLU A 262 -5.48 23.34 0.57
C GLU A 262 -6.76 23.48 -0.26
N CYS A 263 -7.67 22.49 -0.20
CA CYS A 263 -8.92 22.51 -0.96
C CYS A 263 -9.89 23.56 -0.44
N THR A 264 -10.50 24.30 -1.37
CA THR A 264 -11.50 25.32 -1.03
C THR A 264 -12.91 24.96 -1.53
N SER A 265 -13.01 24.10 -2.55
CA SER A 265 -14.28 23.70 -3.16
C SER A 265 -14.49 22.19 -3.15
N PHE A 266 -15.75 21.76 -3.29
CA PHE A 266 -16.09 20.34 -3.44
C PHE A 266 -15.49 19.73 -4.71
N ALA A 267 -15.38 20.51 -5.79
CA ALA A 267 -14.80 20.07 -7.05
C ALA A 267 -13.32 19.72 -6.92
N ASP A 268 -12.56 20.46 -6.09
CA ASP A 268 -11.16 20.16 -5.81
C ASP A 268 -11.02 18.78 -5.14
N VAL A 269 -11.90 18.50 -4.17
CA VAL A 269 -11.93 17.21 -3.48
C VAL A 269 -12.25 16.07 -4.45
N GLN A 270 -13.20 16.28 -5.36
CA GLN A 270 -13.54 15.30 -6.40
C GLN A 270 -12.31 14.95 -7.26
N VAL A 271 -11.57 15.96 -7.74
CA VAL A 271 -10.35 15.75 -8.55
C VAL A 271 -9.28 14.98 -7.77
N ILE A 272 -9.06 15.31 -6.49
CA ILE A 272 -8.09 14.59 -5.64
C ILE A 272 -8.48 13.12 -5.47
N ILE A 273 -9.77 12.85 -5.24
CA ILE A 273 -10.25 11.48 -5.08
C ILE A 273 -10.13 10.72 -6.39
N ASP A 274 -10.53 11.31 -7.52
CA ASP A 274 -10.40 10.66 -8.84
C ASP A 274 -8.95 10.30 -9.16
N ASN A 275 -8.03 11.25 -8.95
CA ASN A 275 -6.59 11.02 -9.12
C ASN A 275 -6.05 9.94 -8.18
N TYR A 276 -6.51 9.93 -6.92
CA TYR A 276 -6.08 8.94 -5.95
C TYR A 276 -6.60 7.54 -6.29
N ILE A 277 -7.85 7.38 -6.70
CA ILE A 277 -8.41 6.08 -7.07
C ILE A 277 -7.70 5.54 -8.33
N ASP A 278 -7.43 6.38 -9.33
CA ASP A 278 -6.60 5.98 -10.49
C ASP A 278 -5.23 5.49 -10.04
N TYR A 279 -4.52 6.28 -9.23
CA TYR A 279 -3.23 5.88 -8.67
C TYR A 279 -3.34 4.57 -7.88
N TYR A 280 -4.32 4.45 -7.01
CA TYR A 280 -4.49 3.29 -6.13
C TYR A 280 -4.70 2.01 -6.94
N ASN A 281 -5.59 2.04 -7.92
CA ASN A 281 -5.93 0.87 -8.72
C ASN A 281 -4.87 0.52 -9.78
N ASN A 282 -4.16 1.50 -10.34
CA ASN A 282 -3.25 1.29 -11.47
C ASN A 282 -1.76 1.34 -11.12
N ARG A 283 -1.36 2.00 -10.03
CA ARG A 283 0.04 2.38 -9.77
C ARG A 283 0.48 2.17 -8.31
N ARG A 284 -0.43 1.87 -7.39
CA ARG A 284 -0.10 1.57 -6.00
C ARG A 284 0.19 0.09 -5.81
N TYR A 285 1.43 -0.27 -6.13
CA TYR A 285 1.93 -1.63 -5.99
C TYR A 285 1.87 -2.13 -4.54
N GLN A 286 1.43 -3.37 -4.35
CA GLN A 286 1.25 -3.96 -3.02
C GLN A 286 2.04 -5.26 -2.87
N TRP A 287 2.76 -5.37 -1.75
CA TRP A 287 3.64 -6.52 -1.50
C TRP A 287 2.89 -7.87 -1.52
N HIS A 288 1.67 -7.88 -1.00
CA HIS A 288 0.83 -9.08 -0.89
C HIS A 288 0.06 -9.40 -2.19
N LEU A 289 -0.02 -8.47 -3.13
CA LEU A 289 -0.67 -8.65 -4.43
C LEU A 289 0.34 -9.03 -5.50
N ALA A 290 1.26 -9.95 -5.16
CA ALA A 290 2.36 -10.34 -6.05
C ALA A 290 3.19 -9.13 -6.57
N ARG A 291 3.29 -8.05 -5.78
CA ARG A 291 3.98 -6.79 -6.12
C ARG A 291 3.29 -5.96 -7.21
N LEU A 292 2.07 -6.31 -7.60
CA LEU A 292 1.29 -5.62 -8.62
C LEU A 292 0.37 -4.55 -8.02
N SER A 293 -0.15 -3.67 -8.87
CA SER A 293 -1.31 -2.84 -8.55
C SER A 293 -2.60 -3.70 -8.49
N PRO A 294 -3.68 -3.23 -7.86
CA PRO A 294 -4.95 -3.96 -7.81
C PRO A 294 -5.47 -4.41 -9.20
N ASN A 295 -5.39 -3.53 -10.21
CA ASN A 295 -5.86 -3.86 -11.56
C ASN A 295 -4.98 -4.91 -12.24
N GLU A 296 -3.66 -4.78 -12.13
CA GLU A 296 -2.71 -5.78 -12.64
C GLU A 296 -2.87 -7.12 -11.95
N PHE A 297 -3.11 -7.11 -10.64
CA PHE A 297 -3.34 -8.32 -9.87
C PHE A 297 -4.64 -9.02 -10.29
N TYR A 298 -5.73 -8.28 -10.50
CA TYR A 298 -6.97 -8.82 -11.06
C TYR A 298 -6.73 -9.47 -12.43
N LYS A 299 -5.98 -8.80 -13.33
CA LYS A 299 -5.62 -9.39 -14.63
C LYS A 299 -4.76 -10.65 -14.47
N PHE A 300 -3.80 -10.65 -13.56
CA PHE A 300 -2.94 -11.80 -13.31
C PHE A 300 -3.75 -13.02 -12.84
N VAL A 301 -4.64 -12.85 -11.85
CA VAL A 301 -5.41 -13.98 -11.30
C VAL A 301 -6.53 -14.47 -12.22
N THR A 302 -6.99 -13.64 -13.15
CA THR A 302 -8.02 -14.03 -14.14
C THR A 302 -7.44 -14.62 -15.41
N THR A 303 -6.25 -14.19 -15.84
CA THR A 303 -5.61 -14.65 -17.09
C THR A 303 -4.50 -15.66 -16.87
N GLY A 304 -3.99 -15.78 -15.64
CA GLY A 304 -2.79 -16.57 -15.30
C GLY A 304 -1.48 -15.95 -15.79
N LYS A 305 -1.50 -14.78 -16.47
CA LYS A 305 -0.32 -14.14 -17.05
C LYS A 305 0.22 -13.06 -16.13
N TYR A 306 1.45 -13.23 -15.66
CA TYR A 306 2.12 -12.20 -14.87
C TYR A 306 2.62 -11.07 -15.79
N PRO A 307 2.37 -9.78 -15.47
CA PRO A 307 2.57 -8.70 -16.43
C PRO A 307 4.02 -8.19 -16.54
N LEU A 308 4.90 -8.54 -15.60
CA LEU A 308 6.29 -8.06 -15.58
C LEU A 308 7.26 -9.14 -16.04
N ASP A 309 8.24 -8.75 -16.87
CA ASP A 309 9.35 -9.61 -17.26
C ASP A 309 10.45 -9.60 -16.19
N ILE A 310 10.33 -10.51 -15.22
CA ILE A 310 11.26 -10.62 -14.09
C ILE A 310 11.69 -12.08 -13.87
N PRO A 311 12.93 -12.35 -13.44
CA PRO A 311 13.46 -13.71 -13.35
C PRO A 311 12.75 -14.61 -12.34
N ASN A 312 12.10 -14.04 -11.31
CA ASN A 312 11.41 -14.78 -10.25
C ASN A 312 9.94 -14.36 -10.17
N VAL A 313 9.16 -14.80 -11.15
CA VAL A 313 7.72 -14.54 -11.22
C VAL A 313 7.01 -15.14 -10.00
N PRO A 314 6.24 -14.35 -9.22
CA PRO A 314 5.43 -14.86 -8.14
C PRO A 314 4.40 -15.88 -8.65
N ALA A 315 4.20 -16.96 -7.88
CA ALA A 315 3.13 -17.92 -8.16
C ALA A 315 1.76 -17.27 -8.00
N MET A 316 0.79 -17.76 -8.78
CA MET A 316 -0.60 -17.34 -8.66
C MET A 316 -1.16 -17.73 -7.28
N PRO A 317 -1.86 -16.83 -6.57
CA PRO A 317 -2.51 -17.17 -5.32
C PRO A 317 -3.56 -18.27 -5.53
N ALA A 318 -3.59 -19.25 -4.63
CA ALA A 318 -4.64 -20.26 -4.62
C ALA A 318 -5.93 -19.71 -4.00
N ILE A 319 -7.06 -19.97 -4.65
CA ILE A 319 -8.39 -19.78 -4.07
C ILE A 319 -8.60 -20.88 -3.03
N LYS A 320 -8.98 -20.50 -1.81
CA LYS A 320 -9.02 -21.40 -0.67
C LYS A 320 -10.39 -22.01 -0.42
N LYS A 321 -11.45 -21.32 -0.85
CA LYS A 321 -12.84 -21.69 -0.57
C LYS A 321 -13.72 -21.50 -1.80
N ASP A 322 -14.74 -22.35 -1.91
CA ASP A 322 -15.76 -22.21 -2.96
C ASP A 322 -16.76 -21.12 -2.55
N PRO A 323 -17.11 -20.16 -3.44
CA PRO A 323 -18.14 -19.15 -3.18
C PRO A 323 -19.48 -19.72 -2.68
N LYS A 324 -19.83 -20.95 -3.06
CA LYS A 324 -21.05 -21.64 -2.61
C LYS A 324 -21.07 -21.90 -1.10
N GLU A 325 -19.91 -21.96 -0.46
CA GLU A 325 -19.80 -22.12 1.00
C GLU A 325 -20.38 -20.92 1.77
N LEU A 326 -20.57 -19.76 1.11
CA LEU A 326 -21.18 -18.58 1.71
C LEU A 326 -22.71 -18.70 1.91
N GLY A 327 -23.30 -19.87 1.61
CA GLY A 327 -24.73 -20.15 1.75
C GLY A 327 -25.59 -19.42 0.71
N ALA A 328 -26.91 -19.61 0.74
CA ALA A 328 -27.87 -18.84 -0.06
C ALA A 328 -28.77 -18.07 0.90
N SER A 329 -28.34 -16.90 1.34
CA SER A 329 -29.23 -15.97 2.02
C SER A 329 -29.43 -14.81 1.06
N ALA A 330 -30.49 -14.92 0.24
CA ALA A 330 -31.14 -13.74 -0.27
C ALA A 330 -31.73 -12.99 0.94
N VAL A 331 -31.83 -11.68 0.84
CA VAL A 331 -32.47 -10.89 1.90
C VAL A 331 -33.95 -11.25 1.89
N ASP A 332 -34.43 -11.94 2.93
CA ASP A 332 -35.87 -12.05 3.18
C ASP A 332 -36.34 -10.65 3.59
N ILE A 333 -37.03 -9.95 2.68
CA ILE A 333 -37.72 -8.72 3.00
C ILE A 333 -38.96 -9.14 3.79
N ASP A 334 -38.94 -8.94 5.10
CA ASP A 334 -40.15 -9.04 5.91
C ASP A 334 -41.02 -7.82 5.58
N ASP A 335 -42.03 -8.01 4.71
CA ASP A 335 -43.00 -7.00 4.25
C ASP A 335 -43.92 -6.45 5.36
N ASN A 336 -43.59 -6.67 6.64
CA ASN A 336 -44.34 -6.20 7.80
C ASN A 336 -43.48 -5.37 8.76
N LYS A 337 -43.26 -4.09 8.45
CA LYS A 337 -43.18 -3.00 9.45
C LYS A 337 -43.14 -1.60 8.85
#